data_AF-A0A1F4D8D1-F1
#
_entry.id   AF-A0A1F4D8D1-F1
#
_cell.length_a   1.000
_cell.length_b   1.000
_cell.length_c   1.000
_cell.angle_alpha   90.00
_cell.angle_beta   90.00
_cell.angle_gamma   90.00
#
_symmetry.space_group_name_H-M   'P 1'
#
loop_
_entity.id
_entity.type
_entity.pdbx_description
1 polymer ?
#
loop_
_entity_poly.entity_id
_entity_poly.type
_entity_poly.pdbx_seq_one_letter_code
_entity_poly.pdbx_strand_id
1 'polypeptide(L)'
;MKMLDMEVNPREIRRRLGLNQQEFWTRIGVTQSGGSRYESGRNMPRPVRELLRLVHVEQVDLSQVRREDFEVLDYLKNAHPDLHQSLKRAARAWQRKGARTEFAQPREGDGLQIAQAG
;
A
#
# COMPACT_ATOMS: atom_id res chain seq x y z
N MET A 1 -8.91 -4.55 20.63
CA MET A 1 -9.03 -4.22 19.19
C MET A 1 -8.71 -5.47 18.36
N LYS A 2 -9.71 -6.14 17.80
CA LYS A 2 -9.51 -7.12 16.72
C LYS A 2 -9.60 -6.35 15.39
N MET A 3 -8.49 -5.77 14.95
CA MET A 3 -8.35 -5.28 13.57
C MET A 3 -7.84 -6.37 12.61
N LEU A 4 -7.71 -7.61 13.09
CA LEU A 4 -7.10 -8.75 12.39
C LEU A 4 -8.08 -9.57 11.55
N ASP A 5 -9.38 -9.29 11.66
CA ASP A 5 -10.45 -10.10 11.03
C ASP A 5 -11.05 -9.40 9.80
N MET A 6 -10.33 -8.45 9.18
CA MET A 6 -10.63 -8.08 7.81
C MET A 6 -10.11 -9.21 6.93
N GLU A 7 -11.00 -10.01 6.38
CA GLU A 7 -10.66 -11.11 5.47
C GLU A 7 -10.14 -10.50 4.16
N VAL A 8 -8.87 -10.15 4.16
CA VAL A 8 -8.22 -9.49 3.04
C VAL A 8 -7.97 -10.53 1.94
N ASN A 9 -8.76 -10.48 0.87
CA ASN A 9 -8.54 -11.32 -0.30
C ASN A 9 -7.33 -10.81 -1.11
N PRO A 10 -6.18 -11.52 -1.12
CA PRO A 10 -4.98 -11.06 -1.81
C PRO A 10 -5.19 -10.90 -3.32
N ARG A 11 -6.04 -11.74 -3.92
CA ARG A 11 -6.30 -11.73 -5.36
C ARG A 11 -7.04 -10.46 -5.79
N GLU A 12 -8.01 -10.03 -5.00
CA GLU A 12 -8.78 -8.81 -5.28
C GLU A 12 -7.93 -7.56 -5.13
N ILE A 13 -7.13 -7.48 -4.06
CA ILE A 13 -6.21 -6.35 -3.87
C ILE A 13 -5.22 -6.28 -5.03
N ARG A 14 -4.60 -7.40 -5.39
CA ARG A 14 -3.64 -7.44 -6.49
C ARG A 14 -4.26 -6.96 -7.79
N ARG A 15 -5.47 -7.41 -8.11
CA ARG A 15 -6.22 -6.98 -9.30
C ARG A 15 -6.51 -5.49 -9.27
N ARG A 16 -6.94 -4.95 -8.12
CA ARG A 16 -7.20 -3.51 -7.95
C ARG A 16 -5.94 -2.67 -8.16
N LEU A 17 -4.78 -3.18 -7.74
CA LEU A 17 -3.49 -2.51 -7.93
C LEU A 17 -2.90 -2.69 -9.34
N GLY A 18 -3.52 -3.52 -10.19
CA GLY A 18 -3.01 -3.79 -11.54
C GLY A 18 -1.70 -4.59 -11.58
N LEU A 19 -1.34 -5.26 -10.49
CA LEU A 19 -0.06 -5.98 -10.36
C LEU A 19 -0.17 -7.44 -10.82
N ASN A 20 0.90 -7.97 -11.39
CA ASN A 20 1.02 -9.41 -11.61
C ASN A 20 1.36 -10.13 -10.28
N GLN A 21 1.28 -11.47 -10.28
CA GLN A 21 1.54 -12.25 -9.05
C GLN A 21 2.96 -12.04 -8.53
N GLN A 22 3.96 -12.06 -9.41
CA GLN A 22 5.36 -11.96 -8.99
C GLN A 22 5.64 -10.61 -8.33
N GLU A 23 5.22 -9.51 -8.95
CA GLU A 23 5.36 -8.15 -8.41
C GLU A 23 4.68 -8.01 -7.05
N PHE A 24 3.43 -8.49 -6.96
CA PHE A 24 2.64 -8.39 -5.75
C PHE A 24 3.27 -9.14 -4.57
N TRP A 25 3.69 -10.38 -4.78
CA TRP A 25 4.20 -11.23 -3.71
C TRP A 25 5.65 -10.90 -3.33
N THR A 26 6.49 -10.51 -4.31
CA THR A 26 7.90 -10.18 -4.05
C THR A 26 8.05 -8.93 -3.17
N ARG A 27 7.13 -7.94 -3.30
CA ARG A 27 7.13 -6.74 -2.45
C ARG A 27 6.97 -7.02 -0.94
N ILE A 28 6.45 -8.20 -0.57
CA ILE A 28 6.34 -8.63 0.83
C ILE A 28 7.21 -9.85 1.14
N GLY A 29 8.22 -10.12 0.31
CA GLY A 29 9.19 -11.21 0.51
C GLY A 29 8.61 -12.62 0.31
N VAL A 30 7.49 -12.75 -0.39
CA VAL A 30 6.86 -14.04 -0.68
C VAL A 30 7.19 -14.47 -2.11
N THR A 31 7.58 -15.74 -2.27
CA THR A 31 7.82 -16.31 -3.60
C THR A 31 6.52 -16.43 -4.41
N GLN A 32 6.60 -16.36 -5.75
CA GLN A 32 5.42 -16.49 -6.61
C GLN A 32 4.65 -17.80 -6.34
N SER A 33 5.34 -18.93 -6.18
CA SER A 33 4.71 -20.23 -5.91
C SER A 33 4.08 -20.30 -4.50
N GLY A 34 4.61 -19.54 -3.53
CA GLY A 34 3.98 -19.34 -2.23
C GLY A 34 2.70 -18.51 -2.34
N GLY A 35 2.81 -17.36 -3.01
CA GLY A 35 1.73 -16.42 -3.25
C GLY A 35 0.54 -17.03 -3.99
N SER A 36 0.80 -17.79 -5.06
CA SER A 36 -0.25 -18.47 -5.83
C SER A 36 -1.08 -19.41 -4.95
N ARG A 37 -0.48 -20.06 -3.95
CA ARG A 37 -1.21 -20.95 -3.02
C ARG A 37 -2.13 -20.14 -2.10
N TYR A 38 -1.69 -18.96 -1.67
CA TYR A 38 -2.54 -18.09 -0.86
C TYR A 38 -3.72 -17.53 -1.66
N GLU A 39 -3.52 -17.16 -2.94
CA GLU A 39 -4.63 -16.74 -3.80
C GLU A 39 -5.63 -17.86 -4.12
N SER A 40 -5.20 -19.13 -4.03
CA SER A 40 -6.06 -20.30 -4.27
C SER A 40 -6.73 -20.83 -2.98
N GLY A 41 -6.71 -20.08 -1.89
CA GLY A 41 -7.43 -20.43 -0.65
C GLY A 41 -6.61 -21.16 0.42
N ARG A 42 -5.29 -21.31 0.24
CA ARG A 42 -4.44 -21.79 1.34
C ARG A 42 -4.43 -20.73 2.46
N ASN A 43 -4.55 -21.19 3.70
CA ASN A 43 -4.40 -20.31 4.86
C ASN A 43 -3.04 -19.58 4.84
N MET A 44 -3.10 -18.26 4.89
CA MET A 44 -1.93 -17.39 4.88
C MET A 44 -1.41 -17.20 6.31
N PRO A 45 -0.12 -17.40 6.61
CA PRO A 45 0.42 -17.14 7.95
C PRO A 45 0.19 -15.69 8.40
N ARG A 46 -0.02 -15.48 9.71
CA ARG A 46 -0.25 -14.15 10.29
C ARG A 46 0.82 -13.11 9.89
N PRO A 47 2.13 -13.41 9.93
CA PRO A 47 3.14 -12.43 9.50
C PRO A 47 2.97 -11.97 8.05
N VAL A 48 2.60 -12.89 7.16
CA VAL A 48 2.38 -12.58 5.73
C VAL A 48 1.13 -11.70 5.56
N ARG A 49 0.07 -11.96 6.33
CA ARG A 49 -1.14 -11.12 6.32
C ARG A 49 -0.86 -9.69 6.79
N GLU A 50 -0.05 -9.52 7.84
CA GLU A 50 0.34 -8.19 8.32
C GLU A 50 1.16 -7.43 7.27
N LEU A 51 2.16 -8.07 6.67
CA LEU A 51 2.96 -7.44 5.62
C LEU A 51 2.12 -7.07 4.41
N LEU A 52 1.18 -7.95 4.02
CA LEU A 52 0.24 -7.65 2.93
C LEU A 52 -0.60 -6.41 3.25
N ARG A 53 -1.15 -6.31 4.47
CA ARG A 53 -1.90 -5.13 4.90
C ARG A 53 -1.01 -3.88 4.86
N LEU A 54 0.17 -3.91 5.48
CA LEU A 54 1.05 -2.75 5.55
C LEU A 54 1.45 -2.26 4.15
N VAL A 55 1.91 -3.16 3.28
CA VAL A 55 2.44 -2.79 1.97
C VAL A 55 1.34 -2.49 0.94
N HIS A 56 0.32 -3.36 0.83
CA HIS A 56 -0.65 -3.27 -0.26
C HIS A 56 -1.96 -2.58 0.10
N VAL A 57 -2.30 -2.48 1.40
CA VAL A 57 -3.49 -1.75 1.86
C VAL A 57 -3.11 -0.36 2.37
N GLU A 58 -2.10 -0.28 3.24
CA GLU A 58 -1.66 0.98 3.83
C GLU A 58 -0.58 1.71 3.03
N GLN A 59 -0.10 1.09 1.94
CA GLN A 59 0.90 1.68 1.03
C GLN A 59 2.19 2.09 1.75
N VAL A 60 2.59 1.31 2.76
CA VAL A 60 3.83 1.52 3.51
C VAL A 60 5.01 0.93 2.73
N ASP A 61 5.98 1.77 2.41
CA ASP A 61 7.29 1.33 1.93
C ASP A 61 8.14 0.84 3.10
N LEU A 62 8.34 -0.48 3.17
CA LEU A 62 9.13 -1.12 4.24
C LEU A 62 10.59 -0.68 4.27
N SER A 63 11.15 -0.19 3.15
CA SER A 63 12.54 0.31 3.09
C SER A 63 12.74 1.61 3.89
N GLN A 64 11.67 2.38 4.05
CA GLN A 64 11.66 3.66 4.78
C GLN A 64 11.30 3.48 6.26
N VAL A 65 10.96 2.26 6.70
CA VAL A 65 10.54 2.00 8.07
C VAL A 65 11.76 1.98 8.98
N ARG A 66 11.88 2.99 9.86
CA ARG A 66 12.96 3.09 10.84
C ARG A 66 12.45 2.90 12.26
N ARG A 67 13.26 2.26 13.11
CA ARG A 67 12.94 2.09 14.54
C ARG A 67 12.81 3.45 15.25
N GLU A 68 13.70 4.39 14.92
CA GLU A 68 13.74 5.74 15.50
C GLU A 68 12.44 6.52 15.29
N ASP A 69 11.79 6.39 14.13
CA ASP A 69 10.51 7.03 13.86
C ASP A 69 9.41 6.55 14.82
N PHE A 70 9.40 5.26 15.15
CA PHE A 70 8.43 4.72 16.11
C PHE A 70 8.70 5.18 17.54
N GLU A 71 9.97 5.34 17.93
CA GLU A 71 10.34 5.86 19.24
C GLU A 71 9.90 7.32 19.39
N VAL A 72 10.08 8.15 18.35
CA VAL A 72 9.55 9.52 18.33
C VAL A 72 8.02 9.51 18.43
N LEU A 73 7.34 8.64 17.68
CA LEU A 73 5.89 8.52 17.76
C LEU A 73 5.40 8.08 19.15
N ASP A 74 6.11 7.17 19.81
CA ASP A 74 5.79 6.72 21.15
C ASP A 74 6.02 7.83 22.18
N TYR A 75 7.16 8.52 22.11
CA TYR A 75 7.43 9.69 22.94
C TYR A 75 6.35 10.76 22.78
N LEU A 76 5.98 11.10 21.54
CA LEU A 76 4.94 12.09 21.27
C LEU A 76 3.59 11.67 21.84
N LYS A 77 3.20 10.39 21.75
CA LYS A 77 1.93 9.92 22.31
C LYS A 77 1.89 9.99 23.83
N ASN A 78 3.02 9.68 24.49
CA ASN A 78 3.08 9.61 25.95
C ASN A 78 3.35 10.97 26.60
N ALA A 79 4.25 11.78 26.03
CA ALA A 79 4.66 13.06 26.60
C ALA A 79 3.86 14.25 26.07
N HIS A 80 3.42 14.22 24.80
CA HIS A 80 2.79 15.37 24.13
C HIS A 80 1.59 14.95 23.25
N PRO A 81 0.53 14.36 23.81
CA PRO A 81 -0.57 13.78 23.03
C PRO A 81 -1.30 14.79 22.13
N ASP A 82 -1.43 16.04 22.57
CA ASP A 82 -2.04 17.11 21.77
C ASP A 82 -1.19 17.45 20.54
N LEU A 83 0.14 17.52 20.72
CA LEU A 83 1.08 17.74 19.62
C LEU A 83 1.01 16.59 18.61
N HIS A 84 1.05 15.34 19.09
CA HIS A 84 0.87 14.16 18.23
C HIS A 84 -0.43 14.24 17.41
N GLN A 85 -1.54 14.62 18.05
CA GLN A 85 -2.83 14.74 17.35
C GLN A 85 -2.85 15.89 16.33
N SER A 86 -2.22 17.02 16.64
CA SER A 86 -2.10 18.15 15.71
C SER A 86 -1.26 17.78 14.48
N LEU A 87 -0.10 17.13 14.67
CA LEU A 87 0.79 16.67 13.61
C LEU A 87 0.09 15.62 12.73
N LYS A 88 -0.66 14.69 13.34
CA LYS A 88 -1.45 13.70 12.61
C LYS A 88 -2.50 14.35 11.71
N ARG A 89 -3.18 15.40 12.17
CA ARG A 89 -4.14 16.17 11.35
C ARG A 89 -3.44 16.91 10.21
N ALA A 90 -2.32 17.57 10.49
CA ALA A 90 -1.51 18.28 9.51
C ALA A 90 -0.99 17.34 8.41
N ALA A 91 -0.39 16.20 8.79
CA ALA A 91 0.12 15.19 7.86
C ALA A 91 -0.98 14.64 6.93
N ARG A 92 -2.18 14.36 7.46
CA ARG A 92 -3.33 13.94 6.64
C ARG A 92 -3.80 15.02 5.66
N ALA A 93 -3.69 16.29 6.02
CA ALA A 93 -4.00 17.39 5.10
C ALA A 93 -2.92 17.52 4.02
N TRP A 94 -1.65 17.33 4.37
CA TRP A 94 -0.53 17.34 3.44
C TRP A 94 -0.59 16.19 2.42
N GLN A 95 -0.85 14.95 2.87
CA GLN A 95 -1.02 13.79 2.00
C GLN A 95 -2.17 13.97 1.00
N ARG A 96 -3.30 14.55 1.43
CA ARG A 96 -4.41 14.87 0.51
C ARG A 96 -4.04 15.93 -0.53
N LYS A 97 -3.11 16.85 -0.22
CA LYS A 97 -2.59 17.83 -1.19
C LYS A 97 -1.62 17.17 -2.16
N GLY A 98 -0.69 16.33 -1.68
CA GLY A 98 0.27 15.60 -2.52
C GLY A 98 -0.39 14.62 -3.49
N ALA A 99 -1.35 13.82 -3.00
CA ALA A 99 -2.13 12.91 -3.86
C ALA A 99 -2.86 13.64 -4.99
N ARG A 100 -3.33 14.88 -4.76
CA ARG A 100 -4.02 15.69 -5.78
C ARG A 100 -3.09 16.14 -6.92
N THR A 101 -1.78 16.14 -6.70
CA THR A 101 -0.76 16.53 -7.68
C THR A 101 -0.23 15.34 -8.47
N GLU A 102 -0.15 14.14 -7.89
CA GLU A 102 0.38 12.95 -8.58
C GLU A 102 -0.62 12.28 -9.55
N PHE A 103 -1.94 12.43 -9.35
CA PHE A 103 -2.96 11.90 -10.28
C PHE A 103 -3.22 12.78 -11.52
N ALA A 104 -2.42 13.81 -11.76
CA ALA A 104 -2.51 14.70 -12.91
C ALA A 104 -1.43 14.40 -13.98
N GLN A 105 -1.27 13.13 -14.37
CA GLN A 105 -0.49 12.76 -15.56
C GLN A 105 -1.41 12.32 -16.71
N PRO A 106 -1.22 12.86 -17.93
CA PRO A 106 -2.03 12.49 -19.09
C PRO A 106 -1.72 11.05 -19.50
N ARG A 107 -2.76 10.29 -19.82
CA ARG A 107 -2.61 8.96 -20.44
C ARG A 107 -2.21 9.18 -21.90
N GLU A 108 -0.93 9.13 -22.21
CA GLU A 108 -0.48 8.91 -23.59
C GLU A 108 -0.85 7.48 -23.98
N GLY A 109 -1.88 7.35 -24.82
CA GLY A 109 -2.38 6.03 -25.21
C GLY A 109 -3.64 5.98 -26.08
N ASP A 110 -4.21 7.11 -26.50
CA ASP A 110 -5.32 7.10 -27.47
C ASP A 110 -4.80 7.35 -28.90
N GLY A 111 -4.64 6.24 -29.63
CA GLY A 111 -5.15 6.12 -30.99
C GLY A 111 -4.29 6.64 -32.14
N LEU A 112 -3.47 5.74 -32.69
CA LEU A 112 -3.25 5.71 -34.14
C LEU A 112 -4.60 5.45 -34.84
N GLN A 113 -5.07 6.39 -35.67
CA GLN A 113 -5.97 6.13 -36.78
C GLN A 113 -5.62 7.03 -37.98
N ILE A 114 -4.98 6.37 -38.96
CA ILE A 114 -5.17 6.49 -40.42
C ILE A 114 -5.71 7.82 -41.01
N ALA A 115 -4.91 8.42 -41.88
CA ALA A 115 -5.40 9.10 -43.08
C ALA A 115 -4.46 8.79 -44.25
N GLN A 116 -4.89 7.83 -45.08
CA GLN A 116 -4.57 7.87 -46.51
C GLN A 116 -5.35 9.03 -47.13
N ALA A 117 -4.69 9.88 -47.93
CA ALA A 117 -5.19 10.48 -49.17
C ALA A 117 -4.30 11.66 -49.59
N GLY A 118 -3.85 11.65 -50.85
CA GLY A 118 -3.27 12.80 -51.54
C GLY A 118 -1.92 12.52 -52.18
#